data_AF-A0A8T0FYZ1-F1
#
_entry.id   AF-A0A8T0FYZ1-F1
#
_cell.length_a   1.000
_cell.length_b   1.000
_cell.length_c   1.000
_cell.angle_alpha   90.00
_cell.angle_beta   90.00
_cell.angle_gamma   90.00
#
_symmetry.space_group_name_H-M   'P 1'
#
loop_
_entity.id
_entity.type
_entity.pdbx_description
1 polymer ?
#
loop_
_entity_poly.entity_id
_entity_poly.type
_entity_poly.pdbx_seq_one_letter_code
_entity_poly.pdbx_strand_id
1 'polypeptide(L)' 'MCFGNIFIKCPKTKALNMIEKDETLIDEEINTLRNNLKPKVDNIRNLEGKPEHPFNLKPLSKDEVNAMKKILYNPV' A
#
# COMPACT_ATOMS: atom_id res chain seq x y z
N MET A 1 28.67 6.17 -2.02
CA MET A 1 27.38 6.14 -1.28
C MET A 1 27.66 6.66 0.12
N CYS A 2 26.79 7.53 0.66
CA CYS A 2 26.96 8.12 1.98
C CYS A 2 26.13 7.33 2.99
N PHE A 3 26.73 6.91 4.09
CA PHE A 3 26.08 6.24 5.20
C PHE A 3 26.47 6.95 6.50
N GLY A 4 25.54 7.74 7.05
CA GLY A 4 25.83 8.60 8.20
C GLY A 4 26.90 9.63 7.87
N ASN A 5 28.05 9.54 8.55
CA ASN A 5 29.22 10.40 8.34
C ASN A 5 30.31 9.74 7.48
N ILE A 6 30.05 8.59 6.85
CA ILE A 6 31.06 7.81 6.12
C ILE A 6 30.71 7.72 4.64
N PHE A 7 31.72 7.89 3.79
CA PHE A 7 31.62 7.65 2.35
C PHE A 7 32.20 6.29 2.00
N ILE A 8 31.36 5.43 1.41
CA ILE A 8 31.76 4.10 0.97
C ILE A 8 31.80 4.06 -0.56
N LYS A 9 32.90 3.54 -1.11
CA LYS A 9 33.01 3.25 -2.55
C LYS A 9 32.08 2.10 -2.89
N CYS A 10 31.05 2.40 -3.67
CA CYS A 10 30.06 1.43 -4.12
C CYS A 10 29.97 1.52 -5.65
N PRO A 11 29.98 0.39 -6.39
CA PRO A 11 29.71 0.40 -7.82
C PRO A 11 28.33 1.02 -8.12
N LYS A 12 28.23 1.76 -9.23
CA LYS A 12 26.99 2.48 -9.60
C LYS A 12 25.77 1.56 -9.64
N THR A 13 25.90 0.36 -10.19
CA THR A 13 24.83 -0.63 -10.29
C THR A 13 24.31 -1.07 -8.92
N LYS A 14 25.21 -1.30 -7.96
CA LYS A 14 24.86 -1.69 -6.60
C LYS A 14 24.21 -0.55 -5.83
N ALA A 15 24.65 0.69 -6.04
CA ALA A 15 24.03 1.86 -5.45
C ALA A 15 22.59 2.08 -5.97
N LEU A 16 22.36 1.91 -7.27
CA LEU A 16 21.02 2.02 -7.85
C LEU A 16 20.07 0.95 -7.31
N ASN A 17 20.50 -0.32 -7.30
CA ASN A 17 19.69 -1.41 -6.75
C ASN A 17 19.32 -1.19 -5.28
N MET A 18 20.24 -0.59 -4.51
CA MET A 18 19.98 -0.27 -3.12
C MET A 18 18.92 0.81 -2.96
N ILE A 19 18.98 1.89 -3.75
CA ILE A 19 17.97 2.95 -3.73
C ILE A 19 16.60 2.40 -4.13
N GLU A 20 16.52 1.61 -5.19
CA GLU A 20 15.25 0.99 -5.64
C GLU A 20 14.65 0.09 -4.56
N LYS A 21 15.48 -0.69 -3.87
CA LYS A 21 15.02 -1.53 -2.75
C LYS A 21 14.54 -0.70 -1.57
N ASP A 22 15.28 0.34 -1.22
CA ASP A 22 14.90 1.24 -0.13
C ASP A 22 13.55 1.90 -0.42
N GLU A 23 13.32 2.36 -1.66
CA GLU A 23 12.01 2.88 -2.08
C GLU A 23 10.89 1.85 -1.91
N THR A 24 11.09 0.60 -2.37
CA THR A 24 10.07 -0.44 -2.20
C THR A 24 9.75 -0.75 -0.74
N LEU A 25 10.76 -0.81 0.12
CA LEU A 25 10.57 -1.09 1.55
C LEU A 25 9.83 0.06 2.24
N ILE A 26 10.18 1.30 1.93
CA ILE A 26 9.50 2.49 2.47
C ILE A 26 8.03 2.48 2.06
N ASP A 27 7.72 2.18 0.79
CA ASP A 27 6.34 2.10 0.32
C ASP A 27 5.54 0.99 1.01
N GLU A 28 6.15 -0.18 1.23
CA GLU A 28 5.53 -1.29 1.97
C GLU A 28 5.23 -0.90 3.43
N GLU A 29 6.15 -0.22 4.10
CA GLU A 29 5.95 0.25 5.48
C GLU A 29 4.87 1.34 5.55
N ILE A 30 4.88 2.30 4.63
CA ILE A 30 3.83 3.34 4.54
C ILE A 30 2.46 2.69 4.37
N ASN A 31 2.34 1.70 3.49
CA ASN A 31 1.09 1.01 3.24
C ASN A 31 0.65 0.20 4.47
N THR A 32 1.58 -0.49 5.13
CA THR A 32 1.32 -1.21 6.38
C THR A 32 0.80 -0.26 7.47
N LEU A 33 1.47 0.88 7.67
CA LEU A 33 1.06 1.90 8.64
C LEU A 33 -0.34 2.44 8.34
N ARG A 34 -0.62 2.77 7.08
CA ARG A 34 -1.94 3.24 6.65
C ARG A 34 -3.02 2.18 6.89
N ASN A 35 -2.74 0.93 6.53
CA ASN A 35 -3.68 -0.19 6.71
C ASN A 35 -3.99 -0.46 8.18
N ASN A 36 -3.02 -0.23 9.07
CA ASN A 36 -3.23 -0.37 10.52
C ASN A 36 -3.94 0.84 11.14
N LEU A 37 -3.79 2.04 10.57
CA LEU A 37 -4.38 3.27 11.11
C LEU A 37 -5.84 3.46 10.66
N LYS A 38 -6.15 3.15 9.40
CA LYS A 38 -7.53 3.22 8.84
C LYS A 38 -8.60 2.59 9.75
N PRO A 39 -8.50 1.32 10.17
CA PRO A 39 -9.54 0.70 10.99
C PRO A 39 -9.68 1.35 12.37
N LYS A 40 -8.59 1.90 12.94
CA LYS A 40 -8.63 2.62 14.22
C LYS A 40 -9.38 3.94 14.08
N VAL A 41 -9.12 4.68 13.00
CA VAL A 41 -9.81 5.93 12.70
C VAL A 41 -11.28 5.68 12.36
N ASP A 42 -11.58 4.65 11.59
CA ASP A 42 -12.95 4.27 11.24
C ASP A 42 -13.74 3.87 12.50
N ASN A 43 -13.14 3.10 13.41
CA ASN A 43 -13.77 2.78 14.70
C ASN A 43 -14.11 4.03 15.51
N ILE A 44 -13.19 4.99 15.60
CA ILE A 44 -13.45 6.26 16.30
C ILE A 44 -14.59 7.04 15.64
N ARG A 45 -14.60 7.14 14.31
CA ARG A 45 -15.67 7.82 13.56
C ARG A 45 -17.04 7.16 13.77
N ASN A 46 -17.07 5.83 13.83
CA ASN A 46 -18.29 5.07 14.12
C ASN A 46 -18.81 5.36 15.54
N LEU A 47 -17.91 5.44 16.53
CA LEU A 47 -18.28 5.83 17.90
C LEU A 47 -18.78 7.28 17.99
N GLU A 48 -18.27 8.17 17.14
CA GLU A 48 -18.72 9.55 17.02
C GLU A 48 -20.04 9.70 16.23
N GLY A 49 -20.60 8.61 15.70
CA GLY A 49 -21.82 8.63 14.88
C GLY A 49 -21.65 9.31 13.51
N LYS A 50 -20.41 9.47 13.05
CA LYS A 50 -20.09 10.05 11.73
C LYS A 50 -20.20 8.97 10.64
N PRO A 51 -20.61 9.35 9.42
CA PRO A 51 -20.65 8.40 8.31
C PRO A 51 -19.26 7.86 7.98
N GLU A 52 -19.22 6.58 7.56
CA GLU A 52 -18.00 5.92 7.08
C GLU A 52 -17.36 6.71 5.94
N HIS A 53 -16.04 6.59 5.82
CA HIS A 53 -15.30 7.34 4.81
C HIS A 53 -15.60 6.78 3.41
N PRO A 54 -16.09 7.60 2.44
CA PRO A 54 -16.47 7.12 1.11
C PRO A 54 -15.34 6.51 0.25
N PHE A 55 -14.07 6.61 0.69
CA PHE A 55 -12.90 6.22 -0.10
C PHE A 55 -12.09 5.08 0.52
N ASN A 56 -12.66 4.28 1.44
CA ASN A 56 -11.99 3.07 1.92
C ASN A 56 -12.11 1.89 0.92
N LEU A 57 -12.06 2.18 -0.38
CA LEU A 57 -12.15 1.18 -1.43
C LEU A 57 -10.77 0.52 -1.58
N LYS A 58 -10.72 -0.79 -1.36
CA LYS A 58 -9.57 -1.59 -1.75
C LYS A 58 -9.68 -1.89 -3.26
N PRO A 59 -8.59 -1.81 -4.02
CA PRO A 59 -8.61 -2.24 -5.41
C PRO A 59 -9.01 -3.71 -5.48
N LEU A 60 -9.93 -4.04 -6.39
CA LEU A 60 -10.37 -5.42 -6.62
C LEU A 60 -9.18 -6.28 -7.04
N SER A 61 -9.02 -7.43 -6.40
CA SER A 61 -8.06 -8.46 -6.80
C SER A 61 -8.42 -9.05 -8.16
N LYS A 62 -7.44 -9.68 -8.83
CA LYS A 62 -7.66 -10.31 -10.15
C LYS A 62 -8.78 -11.34 -10.12
N ASP A 63 -8.92 -12.05 -9.00
CA ASP A 63 -9.96 -13.07 -8.81
C ASP A 63 -11.34 -12.43 -8.65
N GLU A 64 -11.44 -11.34 -7.89
CA GLU A 64 -12.68 -10.57 -7.74
C GLU A 64 -13.12 -9.92 -9.06
N VAL A 65 -12.18 -9.39 -9.86
CA VAL A 65 -12.46 -8.85 -11.20
C VAL A 65 -12.97 -9.95 -12.13
N ASN A 66 -12.39 -11.16 -12.07
CA ASN A 66 -12.83 -12.29 -12.90
C ASN A 66 -14.20 -12.82 -12.46
N ALA A 67 -14.48 -12.87 -11.16
CA ALA A 67 -15.79 -13.22 -10.62
C ALA A 67 -16.86 -12.20 -11.05
N MET A 68 -16.55 -10.92 -10.95
CA MET A 68 -17.44 -9.84 -11.41
C MET A 68 -17.72 -9.94 -12.92
N LYS A 69 -16.70 -10.23 -13.73
CA LYS A 69 -16.88 -10.48 -15.17
C LYS A 69 -17.82 -11.66 -15.44
N LYS A 70 -17.70 -12.77 -14.69
CA LYS A 70 -18.58 -13.94 -14.85
C LYS A 70 -20.04 -13.61 -14.53
N ILE A 71 -20.29 -12.81 -13.48
CA ILE A 71 -21.64 -12.40 -13.07
C ILE A 71 -22.26 -11.42 -14.08
N LEU A 72 -21.46 -10.48 -14.61
CA LEU A 72 -21.95 -9.45 -15.54
C LEU A 72 -22.11 -9.97 -16.98
N TYR A 73 -21.30 -10.94 -17.42
CA TYR A 73 -21.36 -11.49 -18.80
C TYR A 73 -22.18 -12.77 -18.93
N ASN A 74 -22.64 -13.38 -17.83
CA ASN A 74 -23.51 -14.54 -17.88
C ASN A 74 -24.70 -14.33 -16.93
N PRO A 75 -25.70 -13.54 -17.33
CA PRO A 75 -26.94 -13.44 -16.58
C PRO A 75 -27.63 -14.81 -16.65
N VAL A 76 -28.11 -15.29 -15.50
CA VAL A 76 -29.02 -16.44 -15.41
C VAL A 76 -30.25 -16.18 -16.27
#